data_AF-A0A844MVV3-F1
#
_entry.id   AF-A0A844MVV3-F1
#
_cell.length_a   1.000
_cell.length_b   1.000
_cell.length_c   1.000
_cell.angle_alpha   90.00
_cell.angle_beta   90.00
_cell.angle_gamma   90.00
#
_symmetry.space_group_name_H-M   'P 1'
#
loop_
_entity.id
_entity.type
_entity.pdbx_description
1 polymer ?
#
loop_
_entity_poly.entity_id
_entity_poly.type
_entity_poly.pdbx_seq_one_letter_code
_entity_poly.pdbx_strand_id
1 'polypeptide(L)'
;MKPVHRSGSFASILLTNCTSYLTFKQQARNKNTIMKSQTLWKFVALSILFILITFLHPGKASEPVNLALPTSAREDVNAYWTPQRLRNAKPFNLLKLDSSSINTSRTLLSLSVEPSVRGNGQPPILNLEPNLNNLLFEPTQQEVNPVNDDFSIVPHNAGTESAYFTSSQLIPLSADLSYPYRAVGKLFYTDQLGNDAECSGVVLRPRIVLTAGHCVHNGNGSVNGYYRNFAFIPAFRDGNAPYGRWVYTTVQTTTPWFSGGNRVPNSSDFAILEMADDSSSRRIGDVVGYLGYQTNRLIPNHATMLGYPCNLDACLKMHQVTAQSFRTVAPNSVEYGSDMENGSSGGPWIMNFGSSASGQTRGLETGANLVIGITSYGSSNPNLLLQRSSILDSNLLAVLNERCSARSGNC
;
A
#
# COMPACT_ATOMS: atom_id res chain seq x y z
N MET A 1 -18.02 2.93 -64.30
CA MET A 1 -18.12 1.78 -65.23
C MET A 1 -17.24 0.66 -64.70
N LYS A 2 -17.78 -0.57 -64.76
CA LYS A 2 -17.23 -1.84 -64.26
C LYS A 2 -16.09 -2.40 -65.18
N PRO A 3 -15.44 -3.52 -64.82
CA PRO A 3 -14.00 -3.80 -64.97
C PRO A 3 -13.66 -4.78 -66.10
N VAL A 4 -12.38 -5.14 -66.24
CA VAL A 4 -11.95 -6.33 -67.01
C VAL A 4 -10.91 -7.15 -66.23
N HIS A 5 -11.24 -8.42 -66.04
CA HIS A 5 -10.39 -9.53 -65.62
C HIS A 5 -9.35 -9.91 -66.68
N ARG A 6 -8.21 -10.46 -66.27
CA ARG A 6 -7.74 -11.75 -66.82
C ARG A 6 -6.73 -12.47 -65.93
N SER A 7 -6.98 -13.76 -65.82
CA SER A 7 -6.29 -14.89 -65.18
C SER A 7 -5.05 -15.36 -65.94
N GLY A 8 -4.13 -16.05 -65.25
CA GLY A 8 -3.13 -16.92 -65.89
C GLY A 8 -2.04 -17.42 -64.93
N SER A 9 -2.07 -18.73 -64.65
CA SER A 9 -1.21 -19.53 -63.75
C SER A 9 0.18 -19.82 -64.34
N PHE A 10 1.22 -20.05 -63.50
CA PHE A 10 2.05 -21.28 -63.43
C PHE A 10 3.28 -21.09 -62.50
N ALA A 11 3.51 -22.12 -61.65
CA ALA A 11 4.71 -22.61 -60.93
C ALA A 11 6.06 -21.83 -61.08
N SER A 12 6.95 -21.75 -60.07
CA SER A 12 7.49 -22.85 -59.25
C SER A 12 8.53 -22.31 -58.21
N ILE A 13 8.88 -23.12 -57.19
CA ILE A 13 10.15 -23.13 -56.39
C ILE A 13 10.28 -22.17 -55.19
N LEU A 14 10.00 -22.66 -53.95
CA LEU A 14 10.98 -22.98 -52.90
C LEU A 14 10.28 -23.36 -51.58
N LEU A 15 10.56 -24.59 -51.12
CA LEU A 15 10.15 -25.23 -49.87
C LEU A 15 11.32 -25.21 -48.87
N THR A 16 11.05 -24.99 -47.58
CA THR A 16 11.65 -25.62 -46.36
C THR A 16 11.15 -24.83 -45.15
N ASN A 17 10.72 -25.35 -43.99
CA ASN A 17 10.68 -26.69 -43.38
C ASN A 17 9.54 -26.69 -42.35
N CYS A 18 8.68 -27.71 -42.34
CA CYS A 18 7.85 -28.02 -41.18
C CYS A 18 7.49 -29.52 -41.18
N THR A 19 7.50 -30.12 -40.00
CA THR A 19 7.01 -31.47 -39.60
C THR A 19 7.79 -32.72 -40.05
N SER A 20 8.16 -33.53 -39.07
CA SER A 20 8.19 -35.00 -39.20
C SER A 20 8.00 -35.65 -37.81
N TYR A 21 6.75 -36.02 -37.53
CA TYR A 21 6.34 -36.98 -36.51
C TYR A 21 6.09 -38.32 -37.22
N LEU A 22 6.43 -39.44 -36.57
CA LEU A 22 6.04 -40.83 -36.86
C LEU A 22 6.69 -41.55 -38.06
N THR A 23 7.55 -42.51 -37.75
CA THR A 23 7.47 -43.85 -38.38
C THR A 23 8.03 -44.91 -37.43
N PHE A 24 7.17 -45.84 -37.05
CA PHE A 24 7.46 -47.05 -36.28
C PHE A 24 7.16 -48.23 -37.23
N LYS A 25 8.17 -48.98 -37.67
CA LYS A 25 8.04 -50.40 -38.05
C LYS A 25 9.38 -51.05 -38.37
N GLN A 26 9.46 -52.31 -37.95
CA GLN A 26 10.41 -53.37 -38.32
C GLN A 26 11.81 -53.35 -37.69
N GLN A 27 11.88 -53.91 -36.48
CA GLN A 27 12.90 -54.94 -36.24
C GLN A 27 12.33 -56.03 -35.32
N ALA A 28 11.93 -57.14 -35.93
CA ALA A 28 11.67 -58.39 -35.22
C ALA A 28 12.90 -59.29 -35.38
N ARG A 29 13.46 -59.78 -34.27
CA ARG A 29 14.04 -61.13 -34.17
C ARG A 29 14.35 -61.51 -32.72
N ASN A 30 13.65 -62.56 -32.28
CA ASN A 30 14.02 -63.59 -31.29
C ASN A 30 14.33 -63.18 -29.84
N LYS A 31 13.42 -63.54 -28.91
CA LYS A 31 13.47 -64.80 -28.13
C LYS A 31 12.27 -64.91 -27.18
N ASN A 32 11.67 -66.10 -27.16
CA ASN A 32 10.66 -66.54 -26.21
C ASN A 32 11.20 -66.54 -24.77
N THR A 33 10.52 -65.84 -23.85
CA THR A 33 10.32 -66.36 -22.48
C THR A 33 9.05 -65.75 -21.87
N ILE A 34 8.09 -66.63 -21.53
CA ILE A 34 6.93 -66.32 -20.69
C ILE A 34 7.42 -66.22 -19.24
N MET A 35 7.20 -65.08 -18.58
CA MET A 35 7.15 -65.02 -17.12
C MET A 35 6.09 -64.00 -16.68
N LYS A 36 5.06 -64.54 -16.02
CA LYS A 36 4.13 -63.80 -15.16
C LYS A 36 4.93 -63.13 -14.03
N SER A 37 4.76 -61.82 -13.82
CA SER A 37 5.10 -61.20 -12.54
C SER A 37 4.21 -59.99 -12.26
N GLN A 38 3.42 -60.11 -11.20
CA GLN A 38 2.43 -59.17 -10.70
C GLN A 38 3.07 -57.96 -9.98
N THR A 39 3.94 -57.21 -10.66
CA THR A 39 4.68 -56.09 -10.03
C THR A 39 4.70 -54.78 -10.83
N LEU A 40 3.80 -54.60 -11.81
CA LEU A 40 3.65 -53.31 -12.51
C LEU A 40 2.43 -52.47 -12.09
N TRP A 41 1.64 -52.90 -11.09
CA TRP A 41 0.45 -52.17 -10.63
C TRP A 41 0.63 -51.41 -9.31
N LYS A 42 1.87 -51.27 -8.81
CA LYS A 42 2.18 -50.44 -7.63
C LYS A 42 2.91 -49.12 -7.95
N PHE A 43 3.38 -48.93 -9.19
CA PHE A 43 4.06 -47.68 -9.60
C PHE A 43 3.19 -46.70 -10.40
N VAL A 44 2.00 -47.10 -10.84
CA VAL A 44 1.04 -46.19 -11.50
C VAL A 44 0.05 -45.58 -10.50
N ALA A 45 -0.22 -46.25 -9.37
CA ALA A 45 -1.10 -45.75 -8.32
C ALA A 45 -0.47 -44.69 -7.40
N LEU A 46 0.87 -44.65 -7.28
CA LEU A 46 1.57 -43.63 -6.48
C LEU A 46 1.73 -42.29 -7.24
N SER A 47 1.75 -42.33 -8.56
CA SER A 47 1.92 -41.13 -9.41
C SER A 47 0.60 -40.40 -9.68
N ILE A 48 -0.54 -41.07 -9.50
CA ILE A 48 -1.88 -40.46 -9.63
C ILE A 48 -2.36 -39.88 -8.30
N LEU A 49 -1.81 -40.32 -7.15
CA LEU A 49 -2.08 -39.72 -5.84
C LEU A 49 -1.27 -38.42 -5.59
N PHE A 50 -0.20 -38.18 -6.36
CA PHE A 50 0.59 -36.94 -6.29
C PHE A 50 0.13 -35.85 -7.29
N ILE A 51 -0.78 -36.18 -8.21
CA ILE A 51 -1.36 -35.22 -9.17
C ILE A 51 -2.79 -34.80 -8.78
N LEU A 52 -3.32 -35.31 -7.66
CA LEU A 52 -4.62 -34.93 -7.11
C LEU A 52 -4.56 -34.10 -5.80
N ILE A 53 -3.40 -33.55 -5.42
CA ILE A 53 -3.23 -32.70 -4.22
C ILE A 53 -2.73 -31.27 -4.57
N THR A 54 -2.69 -30.87 -5.85
CA THR A 54 -2.29 -29.49 -6.25
C THR A 54 -3.42 -28.63 -6.83
N PHE A 55 -4.68 -28.99 -6.59
CA PHE A 55 -5.85 -28.12 -6.82
C PHE A 55 -6.64 -27.82 -5.54
N LEU A 56 -5.94 -27.75 -4.40
CA LEU A 56 -6.51 -27.21 -3.17
C LEU A 56 -5.95 -25.81 -2.93
N HIS A 57 -6.79 -24.83 -3.24
CA HIS A 57 -6.73 -23.43 -2.86
C HIS A 57 -5.60 -22.61 -3.51
N PRO A 58 -5.90 -21.66 -4.43
CA PRO A 58 -5.06 -20.47 -4.51
C PRO A 58 -4.99 -19.93 -3.08
N GLY A 59 -3.78 -19.72 -2.55
CA GLY A 59 -3.58 -19.29 -1.17
C GLY A 59 -4.50 -18.11 -0.87
N LYS A 60 -5.63 -18.38 -0.22
CA LYS A 60 -6.43 -17.33 0.39
C LYS A 60 -5.49 -16.70 1.38
N ALA A 61 -5.31 -15.37 1.30
CA ALA A 61 -4.89 -14.62 2.47
C ALA A 61 -5.68 -15.21 3.65
N SER A 62 -4.95 -15.72 4.64
CA SER A 62 -5.53 -16.44 5.77
C SER A 62 -6.74 -15.69 6.29
N GLU A 63 -7.78 -16.42 6.74
CA GLU A 63 -8.98 -15.82 7.32
C GLU A 63 -8.58 -14.62 8.19
N PRO A 64 -9.22 -13.45 8.01
CA PRO A 64 -8.93 -12.29 8.83
C PRO A 64 -8.96 -12.69 10.31
N VAL A 65 -8.36 -11.90 11.19
CA VAL A 65 -8.78 -11.94 12.60
C VAL A 65 -10.23 -11.45 12.61
N ASN A 66 -11.15 -12.35 12.27
CA ASN A 66 -12.52 -12.08 11.85
C ASN A 66 -13.41 -12.34 13.07
N LEU A 67 -13.34 -11.43 14.02
CA LEU A 67 -14.39 -11.18 14.97
C LEU A 67 -14.32 -9.68 15.19
N ALA A 68 -15.34 -8.96 14.72
CA ALA A 68 -15.52 -7.56 15.09
C ALA A 68 -15.28 -7.46 16.60
N LEU A 69 -14.27 -6.68 16.99
CA LEU A 69 -13.90 -6.62 18.39
C LEU A 69 -15.15 -6.30 19.23
N PRO A 70 -15.50 -7.14 20.21
CA PRO A 70 -16.62 -6.83 21.10
C PRO A 70 -16.36 -5.50 21.81
N THR A 71 -17.40 -4.84 22.32
CA THR A 71 -17.27 -3.55 23.00
C THR A 71 -16.21 -3.56 24.10
N SER A 72 -16.14 -4.63 24.90
CA SER A 72 -15.11 -4.80 25.92
C SER A 72 -13.69 -4.76 25.33
N ALA A 73 -13.44 -5.48 24.24
CA ALA A 73 -12.13 -5.44 23.58
C ALA A 73 -11.80 -4.07 22.99
N ARG A 74 -12.80 -3.28 22.57
CA ARG A 74 -12.59 -1.89 22.10
C ARG A 74 -12.26 -0.95 23.27
N GLU A 75 -12.93 -1.12 24.40
CA GLU A 75 -12.60 -0.42 25.66
C GLU A 75 -11.18 -0.78 26.12
N ASP A 76 -10.79 -2.05 26.01
CA ASP A 76 -9.45 -2.52 26.34
C ASP A 76 -8.38 -1.86 25.46
N VAL A 77 -8.60 -1.72 24.15
CA VAL A 77 -7.66 -0.99 23.27
C VAL A 77 -7.57 0.49 23.65
N ASN A 78 -8.70 1.11 24.01
CA ASN A 78 -8.69 2.50 24.48
C ASN A 78 -7.94 2.65 25.82
N ALA A 79 -8.14 1.72 26.76
CA ALA A 79 -7.45 1.71 28.04
C ALA A 79 -5.97 1.38 27.90
N TYR A 80 -5.60 0.55 26.92
CA TYR A 80 -4.22 0.20 26.59
C TYR A 80 -3.38 1.44 26.26
N TRP A 81 -3.92 2.35 25.44
CA TRP A 81 -3.22 3.56 25.03
C TRP A 81 -3.26 4.66 26.08
N THR A 82 -2.36 4.54 27.05
CA THR A 82 -2.08 5.60 28.03
C THR A 82 -1.26 6.73 27.38
N PRO A 83 -1.27 7.95 27.97
CA PRO A 83 -0.41 9.05 27.53
C PRO A 83 1.06 8.64 27.38
N GLN A 84 1.58 7.84 28.32
CA GLN A 84 2.97 7.39 28.32
C GLN A 84 3.28 6.42 27.17
N ARG A 85 2.36 5.50 26.85
CA ARG A 85 2.52 4.58 25.72
C ARG A 85 2.48 5.31 24.39
N LEU A 86 1.52 6.21 24.21
CA LEU A 86 1.42 7.05 23.01
C LEU A 86 2.68 7.89 22.81
N ARG A 87 3.19 8.54 23.87
CA ARG A 87 4.43 9.33 23.82
C ARG A 87 5.66 8.47 23.46
N ASN A 88 5.70 7.23 23.91
CA ASN A 88 6.86 6.36 23.75
C ASN A 88 6.83 5.49 22.50
N ALA A 89 5.71 5.47 21.77
CA ALA A 89 5.60 4.75 20.51
C ALA A 89 6.74 5.17 19.57
N LYS A 90 7.36 4.19 18.90
CA LYS A 90 8.47 4.42 17.98
C LYS A 90 8.06 4.13 16.56
N PRO A 91 8.53 4.91 15.57
CA PRO A 91 8.15 4.60 14.22
C PRO A 91 8.70 3.24 13.83
N PHE A 92 7.95 2.49 13.04
CA PHE A 92 8.52 1.33 12.38
C PHE A 92 9.69 1.81 11.51
N ASN A 93 10.81 1.07 11.57
CA ASN A 93 11.92 1.35 10.68
C ASN A 93 11.42 1.16 9.25
N LEU A 94 11.36 2.24 8.47
CA LEU A 94 11.01 2.16 7.06
C LEU A 94 11.80 1.01 6.45
N LEU A 95 11.10 0.14 5.74
CA LEU A 95 11.76 -0.93 5.03
C LEU A 95 12.78 -0.27 4.10
N LYS A 96 13.98 -0.86 4.08
CA LYS A 96 15.09 -0.35 3.30
C LYS A 96 15.32 -1.33 2.18
N LEU A 97 15.32 -0.82 0.95
CA LEU A 97 15.65 -1.64 -0.19
C LEU A 97 17.13 -2.05 -0.11
N ASP A 98 17.38 -3.35 -0.20
CA ASP A 98 18.74 -3.89 -0.31
C ASP A 98 19.27 -3.53 -1.70
N SER A 99 20.29 -2.67 -1.76
CA SER A 99 20.93 -2.20 -2.99
C SER A 99 21.47 -3.33 -3.89
N SER A 100 21.69 -4.53 -3.34
CA SER A 100 22.12 -5.71 -4.13
C SER A 100 21.00 -6.29 -5.02
N SER A 101 19.74 -5.90 -4.78
CA SER A 101 18.56 -6.45 -5.47
C SER A 101 18.06 -5.61 -6.66
N ILE A 102 18.67 -4.44 -6.93
CA ILE A 102 18.23 -3.57 -8.02
C ILE A 102 18.91 -3.97 -9.32
N ASN A 103 18.14 -4.54 -10.24
CA ASN A 103 18.51 -4.51 -11.65
C ASN A 103 18.14 -3.11 -12.18
N THR A 104 19.07 -2.16 -12.14
CA THR A 104 18.90 -0.73 -12.51
C THR A 104 18.71 -0.49 -14.01
N SER A 105 18.16 -1.45 -14.75
CA SER A 105 17.67 -1.14 -16.08
C SER A 105 16.48 -0.20 -15.95
N ARG A 106 16.55 0.96 -16.61
CA ARG A 106 15.39 1.79 -16.99
C ARG A 106 14.49 1.01 -17.96
N THR A 107 14.10 -0.21 -17.59
CA THR A 107 13.10 -0.95 -18.31
C THR A 107 11.80 -0.29 -17.92
N LEU A 108 11.15 0.33 -18.89
CA LEU A 108 9.73 0.65 -18.81
C LEU A 108 9.03 -0.68 -18.50
N LEU A 109 8.78 -0.94 -17.21
CA LEU A 109 7.94 -2.05 -16.81
C LEU A 109 6.64 -1.86 -17.58
N SER A 110 6.17 -2.92 -18.25
CA SER A 110 4.85 -2.92 -18.84
C SER A 110 3.88 -2.61 -17.71
N LEU A 111 3.34 -1.38 -17.71
CA LEU A 111 2.26 -1.00 -16.82
C LEU A 111 1.21 -2.09 -16.86
N SER A 112 0.72 -2.50 -15.70
CA SER A 112 -0.42 -3.41 -15.58
C SER A 112 -1.51 -2.94 -16.57
N VAL A 113 -1.89 -3.81 -17.50
CA VAL A 113 -2.94 -3.55 -18.51
C VAL A 113 -4.34 -3.52 -17.88
N GLU A 114 -4.41 -3.72 -16.57
CA GLU A 114 -5.64 -3.70 -15.80
C GLU A 114 -6.34 -2.33 -15.88
N PRO A 115 -7.65 -2.30 -16.18
CA PRO A 115 -8.42 -1.07 -16.15
C PRO A 115 -8.28 -0.34 -14.81
N SER A 116 -8.12 0.98 -14.89
CA SER A 116 -8.12 1.83 -13.70
C SER A 116 -9.51 1.86 -13.07
N VAL A 117 -9.58 1.62 -11.78
CA VAL A 117 -10.80 1.67 -10.97
C VAL A 117 -10.70 2.88 -10.05
N ARG A 118 -11.73 3.73 -10.12
CA ARG A 118 -11.85 4.92 -9.28
C ARG A 118 -12.92 4.72 -8.22
N GLY A 119 -12.64 5.15 -7.01
CA GLY A 119 -13.63 5.35 -5.97
C GLY A 119 -13.60 6.79 -5.48
N ASN A 120 -14.77 7.43 -5.37
CA ASN A 120 -14.84 8.83 -4.96
C ASN A 120 -14.55 8.99 -3.47
N GLY A 121 -14.01 10.16 -3.11
CA GLY A 121 -13.95 10.64 -1.73
C GLY A 121 -15.19 11.44 -1.39
N GLN A 122 -15.32 11.82 -0.12
CA GLN A 122 -16.39 12.67 0.36
C GLN A 122 -15.89 13.59 1.48
N PRO A 123 -16.21 14.88 1.46
CA PRO A 123 -16.04 15.75 2.62
C PRO A 123 -16.79 15.21 3.84
N PRO A 124 -16.43 15.60 5.08
CA PRO A 124 -17.20 15.25 6.26
C PRO A 124 -18.66 15.70 6.11
N ILE A 125 -19.59 14.85 6.55
CA ILE A 125 -21.03 15.19 6.59
C ILE A 125 -21.44 15.76 7.94
N LEU A 126 -20.64 15.52 8.98
CA LEU A 126 -20.84 16.08 10.29
C LEU A 126 -19.94 17.31 10.45
N ASN A 127 -20.56 18.45 10.73
CA ASN A 127 -19.86 19.69 11.04
C ASN A 127 -19.44 19.69 12.51
N LEU A 128 -18.40 18.91 12.82
CA LEU A 128 -17.82 18.84 14.15
C LEU A 128 -16.60 19.75 14.22
N GLU A 129 -16.62 20.66 15.19
CA GLU A 129 -15.48 21.50 15.50
C GLU A 129 -14.34 20.65 16.10
N PRO A 130 -13.09 20.87 15.68
CA PRO A 130 -11.94 20.16 16.24
C PRO A 130 -11.78 20.50 17.73
N ASN A 131 -11.62 19.48 18.58
CA ASN A 131 -11.31 19.67 19.99
C ASN A 131 -9.79 19.84 20.20
N LEU A 132 -9.34 21.09 20.19
CA LEU A 132 -7.92 21.42 20.42
C LEU A 132 -7.43 21.21 21.85
N ASN A 133 -8.34 20.86 22.77
CA ASN A 133 -8.02 20.53 24.16
C ASN A 133 -8.04 19.01 24.42
N ASN A 134 -8.25 18.18 23.40
CA ASN A 134 -8.19 16.73 23.51
C ASN A 134 -6.74 16.22 23.50
N LEU A 135 -5.98 16.64 24.50
CA LEU A 135 -4.58 16.34 24.63
C LEU A 135 -4.40 14.91 25.12
N LEU A 136 -3.76 14.06 24.31
CA LEU A 136 -3.45 12.68 24.68
C LEU A 136 -2.17 12.60 25.50
N PHE A 137 -1.20 13.43 25.19
CA PHE A 137 0.04 13.59 25.95
C PHE A 137 0.69 14.93 25.63
N GLU A 138 1.39 15.50 26.61
CA GLU A 138 2.29 16.62 26.35
C GLU A 138 3.52 16.14 25.57
N PRO A 139 3.86 16.79 24.44
CA PRO A 139 5.11 16.56 23.74
C PRO A 139 6.30 16.71 24.68
N THR A 140 7.27 15.81 24.58
CA THR A 140 8.57 16.07 25.18
C THR A 140 9.19 17.23 24.41
N GLN A 141 9.59 18.30 25.09
CA GLN A 141 10.40 19.34 24.46
C GLN A 141 11.67 18.69 23.93
N GLN A 142 11.79 18.55 22.62
CA GLN A 142 13.08 18.29 22.01
C GLN A 142 13.82 19.61 22.01
N GLU A 143 14.95 19.66 22.69
CA GLU A 143 15.93 20.71 22.46
C GLU A 143 16.31 20.64 20.97
N VAL A 144 15.94 21.68 20.22
CA VAL A 144 16.50 21.88 18.89
C VAL A 144 17.99 22.07 19.13
N ASN A 145 18.78 21.03 18.89
CA ASN A 145 20.23 21.19 18.87
C ASN A 145 20.52 22.29 17.86
N PRO A 146 21.21 23.37 18.24
CA PRO A 146 21.60 24.39 17.28
C PRO A 146 22.39 23.69 16.18
N VAL A 147 21.89 23.81 14.95
CA VAL A 147 22.64 23.35 13.78
C VAL A 147 23.92 24.18 13.77
N ASN A 148 25.08 23.53 13.84
CA ASN A 148 26.35 24.23 13.66
C ASN A 148 26.36 24.83 12.24
N ASP A 149 26.39 26.15 12.16
CA ASP A 149 26.37 26.98 10.95
C ASP A 149 27.65 26.83 10.09
N ASP A 150 27.92 25.62 9.59
CA ASP A 150 28.91 25.41 8.52
C ASP A 150 28.38 24.42 7.48
N PHE A 151 27.28 24.80 6.83
CA PHE A 151 26.83 24.17 5.60
C PHE A 151 26.75 25.23 4.51
N SER A 152 27.43 24.99 3.39
CA SER A 152 27.06 25.65 2.13
C SER A 152 25.55 25.46 1.92
N ILE A 153 24.81 26.51 1.56
CA ILE A 153 23.39 26.39 1.22
C ILE A 153 23.27 25.50 -0.02
N VAL A 154 23.08 24.19 0.19
CA VAL A 154 22.73 23.24 -0.86
C VAL A 154 21.22 23.10 -0.80
N PRO A 155 20.49 23.45 -1.88
CA PRO A 155 19.06 23.16 -1.94
C PRO A 155 18.80 21.67 -1.67
N HIS A 156 18.09 21.35 -0.58
CA HIS A 156 17.65 19.99 -0.25
C HIS A 156 16.45 19.53 -1.09
N ASN A 157 16.25 20.12 -2.28
CA ASN A 157 15.11 19.85 -3.16
C ASN A 157 15.28 18.56 -3.97
N ALA A 158 16.41 17.88 -3.87
CA ALA A 158 16.64 16.54 -4.40
C ALA A 158 17.81 15.87 -3.68
N GLY A 159 17.83 14.53 -3.64
CA GLY A 159 19.04 13.78 -3.31
C GLY A 159 19.99 13.64 -4.50
N THR A 160 21.01 12.80 -4.38
CA THR A 160 22.05 12.61 -5.42
C THR A 160 21.53 12.06 -6.75
N GLU A 161 20.29 11.56 -6.81
CA GLU A 161 19.63 11.07 -8.03
C GLU A 161 18.83 12.16 -8.78
N SER A 162 18.79 13.39 -8.27
CA SER A 162 18.02 14.50 -8.86
C SER A 162 16.51 14.23 -9.01
N ALA A 163 15.94 13.41 -8.12
CA ALA A 163 14.49 13.26 -7.98
C ALA A 163 13.95 14.45 -7.19
N TYR A 164 13.48 15.48 -7.90
CA TYR A 164 13.07 16.74 -7.28
C TYR A 164 11.77 16.65 -6.49
N PHE A 165 11.73 17.36 -5.37
CA PHE A 165 10.55 17.49 -4.50
C PHE A 165 10.53 18.85 -3.79
N THR A 166 9.37 19.15 -3.21
CA THR A 166 9.21 20.23 -2.21
C THR A 166 8.72 19.60 -0.92
N SER A 167 9.24 20.05 0.22
CA SER A 167 8.89 19.54 1.55
C SER A 167 8.60 20.69 2.50
N SER A 168 7.57 20.52 3.34
CA SER A 168 7.16 21.54 4.30
C SER A 168 6.29 20.92 5.40
N GLN A 169 6.25 21.57 6.57
CA GLN A 169 5.06 21.47 7.44
C GLN A 169 3.83 22.00 6.69
N LEU A 170 2.63 21.72 7.19
CA LEU A 170 1.44 22.40 6.67
C LEU A 170 1.51 23.91 6.97
N ILE A 171 1.20 24.73 5.97
CA ILE A 171 1.15 26.20 6.12
C ILE A 171 -0.24 26.70 5.69
N PRO A 172 -1.04 27.25 6.60
CA PRO A 172 -0.82 27.28 8.05
C PRO A 172 -0.91 25.87 8.66
N LEU A 173 -0.35 25.67 9.87
CA LEU A 173 -0.43 24.37 10.56
C LEU A 173 -1.87 23.90 10.74
N SER A 174 -2.81 24.83 10.96
CA SER A 174 -4.25 24.57 11.10
C SER A 174 -4.92 23.99 9.85
N ALA A 175 -4.21 23.88 8.72
CA ALA A 175 -4.72 23.19 7.54
C ALA A 175 -5.01 21.71 7.84
N ASP A 176 -4.33 21.10 8.81
CA ASP A 176 -4.62 19.75 9.32
C ASP A 176 -6.07 19.58 9.80
N LEU A 177 -6.70 20.65 10.30
CA LEU A 177 -8.10 20.68 10.75
C LEU A 177 -9.09 20.83 9.59
N SER A 178 -8.67 20.89 8.34
CA SER A 178 -9.54 21.12 7.18
C SER A 178 -9.56 19.92 6.24
N TYR A 179 -10.71 19.60 5.66
CA TYR A 179 -10.77 18.62 4.57
C TYR A 179 -10.07 19.25 3.35
N PRO A 180 -9.21 18.52 2.61
CA PRO A 180 -8.94 17.07 2.69
C PRO A 180 -7.89 16.59 3.71
N TYR A 181 -7.09 17.47 4.31
CA TYR A 181 -6.01 17.07 5.25
C TYR A 181 -6.50 16.32 6.48
N ARG A 182 -7.64 16.70 7.07
CA ARG A 182 -8.16 16.10 8.31
C ARG A 182 -8.48 14.60 8.19
N ALA A 183 -8.59 14.07 6.96
CA ALA A 183 -8.75 12.64 6.71
C ALA A 183 -7.44 11.84 6.86
N VAL A 184 -6.29 12.52 7.00
CA VAL A 184 -4.98 11.91 7.23
C VAL A 184 -4.64 11.95 8.71
N GLY A 185 -4.06 10.88 9.22
CA GLY A 185 -3.84 10.71 10.66
C GLY A 185 -2.65 9.83 10.99
N LYS A 186 -2.36 9.78 12.28
CA LYS A 186 -1.31 8.95 12.86
C LYS A 186 -1.92 7.63 13.34
N LEU A 187 -1.24 6.53 13.03
CA LEU A 187 -1.64 5.17 13.41
C LEU A 187 -0.70 4.66 14.49
N PHE A 188 -1.24 4.27 15.64
CA PHE A 188 -0.54 3.63 16.74
C PHE A 188 -0.91 2.16 16.81
N TYR A 189 0.04 1.29 17.15
CA TYR A 189 -0.18 -0.15 17.28
C TYR A 189 0.89 -0.80 18.17
N THR A 190 0.70 -2.06 18.53
CA THR A 190 1.69 -2.88 19.23
C THR A 190 2.15 -4.02 18.34
N ASP A 191 3.45 -4.10 18.09
CA ASP A 191 4.05 -5.13 17.23
C ASP A 191 4.04 -6.54 17.88
N GLN A 192 4.56 -7.54 17.15
CA GLN A 192 4.66 -8.92 17.65
C GLN A 192 5.58 -9.09 18.86
N LEU A 193 6.55 -8.19 19.04
CA LEU A 193 7.50 -8.22 20.14
C LEU A 193 6.94 -7.51 21.39
N GLY A 194 5.79 -6.85 21.27
CA GLY A 194 5.16 -6.09 22.34
C GLY A 194 5.62 -4.62 22.42
N ASN A 195 6.33 -4.13 21.40
CA ASN A 195 6.71 -2.73 21.31
C ASN A 195 5.55 -1.89 20.78
N ASP A 196 5.37 -0.70 21.35
CA ASP A 196 4.46 0.30 20.81
C ASP A 196 5.13 1.01 19.64
N ALA A 197 4.40 1.07 18.53
CA ALA A 197 4.89 1.60 17.28
C ALA A 197 3.89 2.53 16.60
N GLU A 198 4.40 3.29 15.63
CA GLU A 198 3.63 4.28 14.89
C GLU A 198 3.90 4.33 13.39
N CYS A 199 2.83 4.63 12.65
CA CYS A 199 2.78 4.87 11.22
C CYS A 199 1.84 6.06 10.94
N SER A 200 1.60 6.32 9.66
CA SER A 200 0.58 7.22 9.13
C SER A 200 -0.53 6.42 8.43
N GLY A 201 -1.64 7.09 8.11
CA GLY A 201 -2.74 6.48 7.37
C GLY A 201 -3.76 7.52 6.90
N VAL A 202 -4.74 7.06 6.12
CA VAL A 202 -5.79 7.90 5.55
C VAL A 202 -7.15 7.23 5.67
N VAL A 203 -8.19 8.00 6.00
CA VAL A 203 -9.58 7.53 5.90
C VAL A 203 -9.95 7.44 4.42
N LEU A 204 -10.24 6.22 3.96
CA LEU A 204 -10.55 5.91 2.56
C LEU A 204 -12.05 5.70 2.34
N ARG A 205 -12.80 5.29 3.37
CA ARG A 205 -14.25 5.06 3.34
C ARG A 205 -14.86 5.36 4.71
N PRO A 206 -16.21 5.43 4.87
CA PRO A 206 -16.85 5.78 6.14
C PRO A 206 -16.28 5.08 7.38
N ARG A 207 -15.91 3.79 7.29
CA ARG A 207 -15.20 3.07 8.38
C ARG A 207 -13.80 2.54 8.03
N ILE A 208 -13.28 2.81 6.84
CA ILE A 208 -12.03 2.17 6.39
C ILE A 208 -10.89 3.17 6.41
N VAL A 209 -9.82 2.82 7.12
CA VAL A 209 -8.52 3.50 7.06
C VAL A 209 -7.56 2.65 6.22
N LEU A 210 -6.88 3.28 5.27
CA LEU A 210 -5.79 2.70 4.47
C LEU A 210 -4.44 3.07 5.10
N THR A 211 -3.53 2.10 5.16
CA THR A 211 -2.13 2.24 5.60
C THR A 211 -1.26 1.21 4.87
N ALA A 212 0.03 1.12 5.21
CA ALA A 212 0.94 0.12 4.65
C ALA A 212 0.74 -1.25 5.29
N GLY A 213 0.96 -2.32 4.51
CA GLY A 213 0.92 -3.69 5.01
C GLY A 213 1.89 -3.92 6.16
N HIS A 214 3.10 -3.39 6.05
CA HIS A 214 4.12 -3.50 7.09
C HIS A 214 3.77 -2.76 8.38
N CYS A 215 2.81 -1.82 8.35
CA CYS A 215 2.30 -1.18 9.55
C CYS A 215 1.32 -2.06 10.32
N VAL A 216 0.87 -3.19 9.77
CA VAL A 216 -0.12 -4.07 10.41
C VAL A 216 0.29 -5.53 10.54
N HIS A 217 1.27 -6.00 9.75
CA HIS A 217 1.65 -7.40 9.69
C HIS A 217 3.14 -7.57 9.40
N ASN A 218 3.79 -8.55 10.03
CA ASN A 218 5.22 -8.83 9.85
C ASN A 218 5.60 -9.61 8.57
N GLY A 219 4.68 -9.71 7.60
CA GLY A 219 4.84 -10.43 6.32
C GLY A 219 5.19 -11.93 6.37
N ASN A 220 5.04 -12.63 7.50
CA ASN A 220 5.53 -14.02 7.64
C ASN A 220 4.56 -15.13 7.16
N GLY A 221 3.42 -14.78 6.57
CA GLY A 221 2.39 -15.72 6.13
C GLY A 221 1.58 -16.38 7.26
N SER A 222 1.66 -15.88 8.49
CA SER A 222 0.93 -16.42 9.65
C SER A 222 -0.10 -15.42 10.17
N VAL A 223 -1.29 -15.88 10.57
CA VAL A 223 -2.30 -15.04 11.26
C VAL A 223 -1.72 -14.40 12.53
N ASN A 224 -0.80 -15.10 13.21
CA ASN A 224 -0.10 -14.56 14.38
C ASN A 224 0.95 -13.49 14.00
N GLY A 225 1.08 -13.13 12.72
CA GLY A 225 1.91 -12.04 12.24
C GLY A 225 1.22 -10.68 12.32
N TYR A 226 -0.10 -10.62 12.52
CA TYR A 226 -0.87 -9.37 12.69
C TYR A 226 -0.59 -8.67 14.01
N TYR A 227 -0.21 -7.40 13.95
CA TYR A 227 -0.06 -6.54 15.11
C TYR A 227 -1.42 -6.29 15.78
N ARG A 228 -1.41 -5.62 16.94
CA ARG A 228 -2.61 -5.44 17.76
C ARG A 228 -2.74 -4.03 18.30
N ASN A 229 -3.83 -3.77 19.03
CA ASN A 229 -4.09 -2.49 19.69
C ASN A 229 -4.08 -1.29 18.74
N PHE A 230 -4.67 -1.40 17.54
CA PHE A 230 -4.64 -0.28 16.61
C PHE A 230 -5.51 0.89 17.06
N ALA A 231 -4.93 2.09 17.06
CA ALA A 231 -5.62 3.35 17.26
C ALA A 231 -5.19 4.37 16.21
N PHE A 232 -6.16 4.93 15.49
CA PHE A 232 -5.94 5.95 14.48
C PHE A 232 -6.44 7.31 14.98
N ILE A 233 -5.61 8.34 14.82
CA ILE A 233 -5.89 9.71 15.26
C ILE A 233 -5.83 10.64 14.04
N PRO A 234 -6.98 10.96 13.43
CA PRO A 234 -7.04 11.92 12.33
C PRO A 234 -6.65 13.34 12.79
N ALA A 235 -5.92 14.05 11.94
CA ALA A 235 -5.37 15.38 12.22
C ALA A 235 -4.56 15.46 13.53
N PHE A 236 -3.85 14.39 13.88
CA PHE A 236 -2.95 14.39 15.05
C PHE A 236 -1.98 15.59 14.97
N ARG A 237 -1.77 16.28 16.09
CA ARG A 237 -0.77 17.35 16.17
C ARG A 237 -0.30 17.52 17.60
N ASP A 238 1.01 17.47 17.82
CA ASP A 238 1.66 17.79 19.09
C ASP A 238 0.99 17.07 20.29
N GLY A 239 0.70 15.77 20.13
CA GLY A 239 0.05 14.95 21.17
C GLY A 239 -1.46 15.15 21.29
N ASN A 240 -2.06 16.06 20.52
CA ASN A 240 -3.50 16.31 20.52
C ASN A 240 -4.24 15.42 19.50
N ALA A 241 -5.50 15.09 19.81
CA ALA A 241 -6.41 14.36 18.94
C ALA A 241 -7.67 15.19 18.61
N PRO A 242 -7.59 16.15 17.67
CA PRO A 242 -8.67 17.10 17.40
C PRO A 242 -10.01 16.44 17.07
N TYR A 243 -9.99 15.29 16.39
CA TYR A 243 -11.18 14.53 15.99
C TYR A 243 -11.31 13.20 16.75
N GLY A 244 -10.68 13.11 17.92
CA GLY A 244 -10.71 11.93 18.76
C GLY A 244 -9.79 10.79 18.29
N ARG A 245 -9.82 9.72 19.07
CA ARG A 245 -9.07 8.49 18.82
C ARG A 245 -10.02 7.39 18.39
N TRP A 246 -9.71 6.74 17.27
CA TRP A 246 -10.56 5.72 16.66
C TRP A 246 -9.86 4.37 16.73
N VAL A 247 -10.51 3.39 17.36
CA VAL A 247 -9.95 2.04 17.50
C VAL A 247 -10.49 1.14 16.40
N TYR A 248 -9.68 0.17 15.97
CA TYR A 248 -10.09 -0.80 14.96
C TYR A 248 -11.09 -1.84 15.49
N THR A 249 -11.85 -2.46 14.59
CA THR A 249 -12.61 -3.71 14.80
C THR A 249 -11.98 -4.87 14.05
N THR A 250 -11.35 -4.61 12.92
CA THR A 250 -10.70 -5.62 12.08
C THR A 250 -9.54 -5.01 11.31
N VAL A 251 -8.52 -5.81 11.06
CA VAL A 251 -7.34 -5.45 10.27
C VAL A 251 -7.09 -6.51 9.22
N GLN A 252 -6.69 -6.09 8.02
CA GLN A 252 -6.40 -6.98 6.91
C GLN A 252 -5.30 -6.37 6.04
N THR A 253 -4.37 -7.20 5.59
CA THR A 253 -3.37 -6.82 4.58
C THR A 253 -3.55 -7.64 3.32
N THR A 254 -2.96 -7.19 2.22
CA THR A 254 -3.01 -7.88 0.93
C THR A 254 -2.19 -9.18 0.97
N THR A 255 -2.54 -10.15 0.12
CA THR A 255 -1.80 -11.42 0.03
C THR A 255 -0.31 -11.21 -0.28
N PRO A 256 0.10 -10.33 -1.23
CA PRO A 256 1.52 -10.14 -1.53
C PRO A 256 2.33 -9.63 -0.33
N TRP A 257 1.74 -8.79 0.53
CA TRP A 257 2.41 -8.41 1.77
C TRP A 257 2.37 -9.53 2.81
N PHE A 258 1.18 -10.10 3.06
CA PHE A 258 0.94 -11.12 4.09
C PHE A 258 1.98 -12.26 4.04
N SER A 259 2.25 -12.80 2.84
CA SER A 259 3.22 -13.87 2.62
C SER A 259 4.54 -13.40 1.98
N GLY A 260 4.79 -12.09 1.95
CA GLY A 260 5.92 -11.46 1.24
C GLY A 260 7.26 -11.53 1.97
N GLY A 261 7.31 -12.10 3.18
CA GLY A 261 8.52 -12.30 3.96
C GLY A 261 9.13 -11.01 4.54
N ASN A 262 8.33 -9.96 4.74
CA ASN A 262 8.78 -8.65 5.21
C ASN A 262 9.86 -8.00 4.31
N ARG A 263 9.69 -8.11 3.00
CA ARG A 263 10.67 -7.67 2.00
C ARG A 263 10.07 -6.67 1.03
N VAL A 264 10.92 -5.73 0.61
CA VAL A 264 10.64 -4.76 -0.45
C VAL A 264 11.71 -4.83 -1.54
N PRO A 265 11.39 -4.55 -2.82
CA PRO A 265 10.07 -4.16 -3.33
C PRO A 265 9.00 -5.24 -3.17
N ASN A 266 7.80 -4.86 -2.75
CA ASN A 266 6.64 -5.74 -2.69
C ASN A 266 5.61 -5.28 -3.73
N SER A 267 4.88 -6.21 -4.36
CA SER A 267 3.90 -5.83 -5.38
C SER A 267 2.69 -5.08 -4.80
N SER A 268 2.41 -5.22 -3.51
CA SER A 268 1.22 -4.64 -2.88
C SER A 268 1.41 -4.49 -1.37
N ASP A 269 2.24 -3.55 -0.89
CA ASP A 269 2.37 -3.28 0.55
C ASP A 269 1.23 -2.37 1.06
N PHE A 270 0.01 -2.91 1.10
CA PHE A 270 -1.18 -2.20 1.58
C PHE A 270 -1.89 -2.95 2.70
N ALA A 271 -2.56 -2.21 3.56
CA ALA A 271 -3.48 -2.74 4.55
C ALA A 271 -4.64 -1.80 4.80
N ILE A 272 -5.73 -2.39 5.26
CA ILE A 272 -6.92 -1.69 5.66
C ILE A 272 -7.26 -2.04 7.11
N LEU A 273 -7.73 -1.03 7.83
CA LEU A 273 -8.32 -1.20 9.13
C LEU A 273 -9.79 -0.77 9.05
N GLU A 274 -10.69 -1.64 9.49
CA GLU A 274 -12.07 -1.26 9.78
C GLU A 274 -12.11 -0.62 11.16
N MET A 275 -12.65 0.60 11.26
CA MET A 275 -12.78 1.36 12.50
C MET A 275 -14.11 1.06 13.18
N ALA A 276 -14.07 1.01 14.51
CA ALA A 276 -15.26 1.06 15.33
C ALA A 276 -15.97 2.40 15.19
N ASP A 277 -17.28 2.41 15.38
CA ASP A 277 -18.01 3.66 15.61
C ASP A 277 -17.60 4.22 16.98
N ASP A 278 -17.61 5.54 17.09
CA ASP A 278 -17.33 6.20 18.38
C ASP A 278 -18.48 6.02 19.39
N SER A 279 -18.33 6.59 20.59
CA SER A 279 -19.35 6.52 21.64
C SER A 279 -20.69 7.16 21.26
N SER A 280 -20.71 8.00 20.22
CA SER A 280 -21.92 8.62 19.66
C SER A 280 -22.43 7.88 18.42
N SER A 281 -21.96 6.65 18.17
CA SER A 281 -22.30 5.82 17.00
C SER A 281 -21.97 6.48 15.65
N ARG A 282 -20.99 7.40 15.62
CA ARG A 282 -20.53 8.05 14.39
C ARG A 282 -19.45 7.22 13.74
N ARG A 283 -19.39 7.25 12.41
CA ARG A 283 -18.32 6.64 11.62
C ARG A 283 -17.21 7.67 11.40
N ILE A 284 -15.96 7.22 11.38
CA ILE A 284 -14.81 8.12 11.24
C ILE A 284 -14.91 9.01 10.00
N GLY A 285 -15.29 8.45 8.85
CA GLY A 285 -15.40 9.19 7.60
C GLY A 285 -16.56 10.18 7.57
N ASP A 286 -17.57 10.02 8.43
CA ASP A 286 -18.63 11.03 8.56
C ASP A 286 -18.12 12.28 9.30
N VAL A 287 -17.14 12.10 10.20
CA VAL A 287 -16.55 13.14 11.05
C VAL A 287 -15.45 13.91 10.33
N VAL A 288 -14.53 13.20 9.66
CA VAL A 288 -13.35 13.82 9.03
C VAL A 288 -13.39 13.82 7.51
N GLY A 289 -14.41 13.21 6.91
CA GLY A 289 -14.43 12.92 5.48
C GLY A 289 -13.51 11.74 5.15
N TYR A 290 -13.46 11.40 3.88
CA TYR A 290 -12.56 10.39 3.36
C TYR A 290 -12.07 10.75 1.96
N LEU A 291 -10.87 10.31 1.62
CA LEU A 291 -10.29 10.55 0.30
C LEU A 291 -10.79 9.51 -0.71
N GLY A 292 -10.77 9.87 -1.98
CA GLY A 292 -11.01 8.90 -3.04
C GLY A 292 -9.74 8.10 -3.33
N TYR A 293 -9.82 7.15 -4.24
CA TYR A 293 -8.66 6.45 -4.76
C TYR A 293 -8.78 6.23 -6.26
N GLN A 294 -7.64 5.98 -6.91
CA GLN A 294 -7.62 5.49 -8.28
C GLN A 294 -6.47 4.50 -8.50
N THR A 295 -6.79 3.28 -8.94
CA THR A 295 -5.79 2.25 -9.24
C THR A 295 -5.06 2.55 -10.54
N ASN A 296 -3.85 2.02 -10.70
CA ASN A 296 -3.04 2.15 -11.92
C ASN A 296 -2.84 3.62 -12.38
N ARG A 297 -2.65 4.54 -11.42
CA ARG A 297 -2.45 5.99 -11.66
C ARG A 297 -1.25 6.61 -10.95
N LEU A 298 -0.37 5.78 -10.38
CA LEU A 298 0.82 6.25 -9.70
C LEU A 298 1.89 6.81 -10.66
N ILE A 299 1.89 6.40 -11.93
CA ILE A 299 2.84 6.86 -12.96
C ILE A 299 2.18 6.88 -14.35
N PRO A 300 2.50 7.87 -15.22
CA PRO A 300 3.17 9.12 -14.88
C PRO A 300 2.20 10.04 -14.12
N ASN A 301 2.58 10.48 -12.92
CA ASN A 301 1.74 11.42 -12.16
C ASN A 301 2.56 12.26 -11.20
N HIS A 302 1.96 13.38 -10.79
CA HIS A 302 2.41 14.19 -9.69
C HIS A 302 1.60 13.84 -8.44
N ALA A 303 2.25 13.76 -7.27
CA ALA A 303 1.60 13.43 -6.02
C ALA A 303 1.92 14.46 -4.92
N THR A 304 0.92 14.73 -4.09
CA THR A 304 1.11 15.30 -2.75
C THR A 304 1.10 14.15 -1.76
N MET A 305 2.21 13.96 -1.06
CA MET A 305 2.41 12.95 -0.04
C MET A 305 2.23 13.58 1.33
N LEU A 306 1.40 12.95 2.17
CA LEU A 306 1.16 13.39 3.54
C LEU A 306 1.56 12.30 4.53
N GLY A 307 2.13 12.69 5.67
CA GLY A 307 2.50 11.75 6.73
C GLY A 307 3.08 12.42 7.96
N TYR A 308 3.45 11.60 8.93
CA TYR A 308 4.07 12.00 10.20
C TYR A 308 5.48 11.42 10.30
N PRO A 309 6.47 11.99 9.56
CA PRO A 309 7.87 11.54 9.61
C PRO A 309 8.54 11.88 10.96
N CYS A 310 9.42 11.03 11.46
CA CYS A 310 10.09 11.22 12.76
C CYS A 310 11.40 11.98 12.66
N ASN A 311 12.00 12.02 11.46
CA ASN A 311 13.16 12.85 11.19
C ASN A 311 12.81 14.35 11.11
N LEU A 312 11.52 14.69 10.94
CA LEU A 312 11.01 16.07 10.93
C LEU A 312 10.00 16.22 12.08
N ASP A 313 10.14 17.27 12.88
CA ASP A 313 9.22 17.57 14.00
C ASP A 313 8.92 16.38 14.93
N ALA A 314 9.86 15.43 15.05
CA ALA A 314 9.75 14.26 15.92
C ALA A 314 8.44 13.47 15.75
N CYS A 315 7.90 13.37 14.53
CA CYS A 315 6.65 12.65 14.27
C CYS A 315 5.39 13.32 14.86
N LEU A 316 5.51 14.56 15.35
CA LEU A 316 4.44 15.27 16.05
C LEU A 316 3.53 16.10 15.15
N LYS A 317 3.95 16.34 13.90
CA LYS A 317 3.21 17.18 12.95
C LYS A 317 3.08 16.49 11.60
N MET A 318 2.01 16.85 10.89
CA MET A 318 1.84 16.42 9.51
C MET A 318 2.77 17.21 8.60
N HIS A 319 3.52 16.49 7.77
CA HIS A 319 4.33 17.06 6.70
C HIS A 319 3.70 16.79 5.34
N GLN A 320 4.02 17.68 4.41
CA GLN A 320 3.62 17.60 3.01
C GLN A 320 4.86 17.60 2.13
N VAL A 321 5.02 16.53 1.36
CA VAL A 321 5.97 16.46 0.25
C VAL A 321 5.22 16.46 -1.08
N THR A 322 5.69 17.21 -2.06
CA THR A 322 5.07 17.30 -3.39
C THR A 322 6.15 16.99 -4.44
N ALA A 323 5.95 15.92 -5.20
CA ALA A 323 6.91 15.44 -6.20
C ALA A 323 6.24 14.74 -7.40
N GLN A 324 6.97 14.62 -8.52
CA GLN A 324 6.57 13.84 -9.69
C GLN A 324 7.17 12.42 -9.62
N SER A 325 6.47 11.44 -10.22
CA SER A 325 6.98 10.09 -10.42
C SER A 325 8.35 10.09 -11.11
N PHE A 326 9.36 9.52 -10.46
CA PHE A 326 10.74 9.50 -10.94
C PHE A 326 11.04 8.29 -11.83
N ARG A 327 10.87 7.07 -11.31
CA ARG A 327 11.06 5.82 -12.07
C ARG A 327 10.28 4.65 -11.49
N THR A 328 10.01 3.64 -12.31
CA THR A 328 9.41 2.37 -11.87
C THR A 328 10.44 1.44 -11.24
N VAL A 329 10.02 0.65 -10.27
CA VAL A 329 10.80 -0.39 -9.59
C VAL A 329 9.99 -1.68 -9.61
N ALA A 330 10.59 -2.77 -10.07
CA ALA A 330 9.93 -4.08 -10.09
C ALA A 330 9.67 -4.57 -8.66
N PRO A 331 8.58 -5.33 -8.40
CA PRO A 331 7.62 -5.80 -9.38
C PRO A 331 6.48 -4.81 -9.69
N ASN A 332 6.13 -3.90 -8.77
CA ASN A 332 4.98 -3.00 -8.93
C ASN A 332 5.12 -1.72 -8.08
N SER A 333 6.28 -1.05 -8.11
CA SER A 333 6.53 0.14 -7.30
C SER A 333 6.99 1.32 -8.14
N VAL A 334 6.83 2.54 -7.60
CA VAL A 334 7.31 3.78 -8.22
C VAL A 334 8.08 4.59 -7.18
N GLU A 335 9.21 5.14 -7.59
CA GLU A 335 10.06 6.06 -6.82
C GLU A 335 9.64 7.50 -7.02
N TYR A 336 9.66 8.29 -5.95
CA TYR A 336 9.51 9.74 -5.95
C TYR A 336 10.57 10.36 -5.02
N GLY A 337 10.92 11.62 -5.27
CA GLY A 337 11.74 12.41 -4.34
C GLY A 337 10.98 12.71 -3.05
N SER A 338 11.63 12.53 -1.90
CA SER A 338 11.08 12.82 -0.57
C SER A 338 12.17 12.75 0.50
N ASP A 339 12.10 13.67 1.47
CA ASP A 339 12.94 13.69 2.68
C ASP A 339 12.23 13.06 3.89
N MET A 340 11.00 12.57 3.74
CA MET A 340 10.31 11.90 4.83
C MET A 340 10.94 10.53 5.13
N GLU A 341 11.16 10.24 6.41
CA GLU A 341 11.65 8.95 6.89
C GLU A 341 10.62 8.22 7.77
N ASN A 342 11.09 7.42 8.72
CA ASN A 342 10.33 6.56 9.62
C ASN A 342 9.10 7.29 10.18
N GLY A 343 7.95 6.61 10.26
CA GLY A 343 6.68 7.19 10.72
C GLY A 343 5.78 7.71 9.60
N SER A 344 6.36 8.13 8.47
CA SER A 344 5.58 8.49 7.27
C SER A 344 4.95 7.29 6.56
N SER A 345 5.40 6.06 6.86
CA SER A 345 4.83 4.79 6.38
C SER A 345 3.30 4.77 6.46
N GLY A 346 2.64 4.36 5.38
CA GLY A 346 1.17 4.32 5.27
C GLY A 346 0.51 5.66 4.93
N GLY A 347 1.27 6.77 4.94
CA GLY A 347 0.79 8.08 4.55
C GLY A 347 0.38 8.13 3.06
N PRO A 348 -0.71 8.82 2.69
CA PRO A 348 -1.24 8.79 1.33
C PRO A 348 -0.42 9.63 0.35
N TRP A 349 -0.34 9.14 -0.89
CA TRP A 349 0.15 9.89 -2.04
C TRP A 349 -1.05 10.22 -2.93
N ILE A 350 -1.33 11.51 -3.10
CA ILE A 350 -2.63 12.00 -3.56
C ILE A 350 -2.43 12.80 -4.85
N MET A 351 -3.17 12.43 -5.91
CA MET A 351 -3.28 13.28 -7.11
C MET A 351 -4.45 14.25 -6.98
N ASN A 352 -4.33 15.38 -7.68
CA ASN A 352 -5.34 16.44 -7.71
C ASN A 352 -5.79 16.85 -6.30
N PHE A 353 -4.82 17.03 -5.40
CA PHE A 353 -5.07 17.33 -3.99
C PHE A 353 -5.50 18.79 -3.78
N GLY A 354 -6.47 18.98 -2.90
CA GLY A 354 -7.07 20.27 -2.59
C GLY A 354 -8.41 20.51 -3.28
N SER A 355 -8.70 21.78 -3.57
CA SER A 355 -9.91 22.23 -4.25
C SER A 355 -9.59 22.70 -5.67
N SER A 356 -10.44 22.38 -6.63
CA SER A 356 -10.31 22.87 -8.00
C SER A 356 -10.43 24.39 -8.05
N ALA A 357 -9.50 25.06 -8.73
CA ALA A 357 -9.59 26.50 -8.96
C ALA A 357 -10.66 26.83 -10.02
N SER A 358 -11.37 27.95 -9.82
CA SER A 358 -12.23 28.49 -10.88
C SER A 358 -11.41 28.78 -12.15
N GLY A 359 -11.91 28.34 -13.31
CA GLY A 359 -11.22 28.50 -14.59
C GLY A 359 -10.15 27.43 -14.91
N GLN A 360 -9.93 26.46 -14.02
CA GLN A 360 -9.10 25.30 -14.32
C GLN A 360 -9.78 24.41 -15.37
N THR A 361 -9.30 24.50 -16.62
CA THR A 361 -9.94 23.89 -17.81
C THR A 361 -9.08 22.81 -18.48
N ARG A 362 -7.88 22.56 -17.97
CA ARG A 362 -6.91 21.60 -18.51
C ARG A 362 -6.72 20.43 -17.57
N GLY A 363 -6.56 19.22 -18.12
CA GLY A 363 -6.35 17.97 -17.40
C GLY A 363 -7.30 16.87 -17.88
N LEU A 364 -6.79 15.64 -18.07
CA LEU A 364 -7.59 14.50 -18.51
C LEU A 364 -8.27 13.76 -17.35
N GLU A 365 -7.75 13.92 -16.13
CA GLU A 365 -8.22 13.23 -14.93
C GLU A 365 -8.97 14.22 -14.03
N THR A 366 -10.30 14.09 -13.97
CA THR A 366 -11.21 15.03 -13.28
C THR A 366 -11.43 14.75 -11.80
N GLY A 367 -10.97 13.59 -11.29
CA GLY A 367 -11.17 13.25 -9.89
C GLY A 367 -10.23 14.04 -8.98
N ALA A 368 -10.77 14.63 -7.92
CA ALA A 368 -10.00 15.36 -6.91
C ALA A 368 -9.72 14.49 -5.69
N ASN A 369 -8.62 14.78 -4.99
CA ASN A 369 -8.26 14.14 -3.73
C ASN A 369 -8.21 12.61 -3.82
N LEU A 370 -7.55 12.09 -4.86
CA LEU A 370 -7.48 10.66 -5.15
C LEU A 370 -6.15 10.07 -4.70
N VAL A 371 -6.19 9.16 -3.74
CA VAL A 371 -5.04 8.35 -3.33
C VAL A 371 -4.64 7.44 -4.50
N ILE A 372 -3.39 7.55 -4.92
CA ILE A 372 -2.78 6.79 -6.03
C ILE A 372 -1.58 5.94 -5.57
N GLY A 373 -1.19 6.08 -4.30
CA GLY A 373 -0.16 5.30 -3.63
C GLY A 373 -0.17 5.62 -2.14
N ILE A 374 0.65 4.90 -1.38
CA ILE A 374 0.99 5.18 0.01
C ILE A 374 2.49 5.01 0.26
N THR A 375 3.05 5.72 1.23
CA THR A 375 4.45 5.54 1.63
C THR A 375 4.69 4.12 2.12
N SER A 376 5.52 3.35 1.43
CA SER A 376 5.81 1.95 1.79
C SER A 376 7.25 1.79 2.27
N TYR A 377 8.25 2.25 1.51
CA TYR A 377 9.65 2.03 1.86
C TYR A 377 10.58 3.12 1.36
N GLY A 378 11.70 3.28 2.06
CA GLY A 378 12.69 4.33 1.82
C GLY A 378 13.99 3.81 1.21
N SER A 379 14.92 4.73 1.00
CA SER A 379 16.30 4.41 0.67
C SER A 379 17.08 3.95 1.91
N SER A 380 17.99 2.98 1.74
CA SER A 380 19.01 2.67 2.74
C SER A 380 20.12 3.73 2.81
N ASN A 381 20.37 4.43 1.70
CA ASN A 381 21.31 5.54 1.59
C ASN A 381 20.58 6.88 1.80
N PRO A 382 20.87 7.63 2.88
CA PRO A 382 20.18 8.89 3.19
C PRO A 382 20.40 9.98 2.13
N ASN A 383 21.48 9.91 1.35
CA ASN A 383 21.77 10.89 0.31
C ASN A 383 20.83 10.80 -0.91
N LEU A 384 20.04 9.73 -1.04
CA LEU A 384 19.15 9.57 -2.19
C LEU A 384 17.86 10.38 -2.08
N LEU A 385 17.34 10.62 -0.86
CA LEU A 385 16.07 11.31 -0.61
C LEU A 385 14.94 10.78 -1.50
N LEU A 386 14.67 9.48 -1.40
CA LEU A 386 13.68 8.75 -2.19
C LEU A 386 12.73 7.95 -1.29
N GLN A 387 11.44 8.05 -1.59
CA GLN A 387 10.41 7.14 -1.08
C GLN A 387 9.73 6.39 -2.21
N ARG A 388 9.16 5.23 -1.87
CA ARG A 388 8.52 4.33 -2.81
C ARG A 388 7.14 3.91 -2.33
N SER A 389 6.28 3.70 -3.31
CA SER A 389 4.94 3.14 -3.12
C SER A 389 4.70 2.02 -4.12
N SER A 390 4.02 0.96 -3.70
CA SER A 390 3.41 0.04 -4.65
C SER A 390 2.29 0.75 -5.43
N ILE A 391 2.08 0.39 -6.69
CA ILE A 391 0.95 0.94 -7.47
C ILE A 391 -0.35 0.32 -6.94
N LEU A 392 -1.34 1.16 -6.59
CA LEU A 392 -2.66 0.65 -6.19
C LEU A 392 -3.25 -0.21 -7.32
N ASP A 393 -3.63 -1.44 -7.01
CA ASP A 393 -4.01 -2.48 -7.97
C ASP A 393 -5.19 -3.33 -7.48
N SER A 394 -5.45 -4.46 -8.15
CA SER A 394 -6.52 -5.39 -7.80
C SER A 394 -6.33 -6.05 -6.42
N ASN A 395 -5.10 -6.13 -5.88
CA ASN A 395 -4.86 -6.65 -4.55
C ASN A 395 -5.43 -5.72 -3.47
N LEU A 396 -5.28 -4.39 -3.64
CA LEU A 396 -5.95 -3.42 -2.77
C LEU A 396 -7.47 -3.53 -2.91
N LEU A 397 -7.99 -3.61 -4.15
CA LEU A 397 -9.43 -3.70 -4.38
C LEU A 397 -10.04 -4.95 -3.74
N ALA A 398 -9.33 -6.08 -3.75
CA ALA A 398 -9.80 -7.32 -3.13
C ALA A 398 -10.06 -7.13 -1.63
N VAL A 399 -9.06 -6.64 -0.89
CA VAL A 399 -9.21 -6.40 0.56
C VAL A 399 -10.26 -5.32 0.83
N LEU A 400 -10.27 -4.23 0.05
CA LEU A 400 -11.21 -3.14 0.23
C LEU A 400 -12.66 -3.59 0.01
N ASN A 401 -12.93 -4.32 -1.07
CA ASN A 401 -14.27 -4.82 -1.39
C ASN A 401 -14.76 -5.81 -0.33
N GLU A 402 -13.88 -6.69 0.15
CA GLU A 402 -14.19 -7.61 1.24
C GLU A 402 -14.64 -6.83 2.48
N ARG A 403 -13.86 -5.85 2.93
CA ARG A 403 -14.25 -5.04 4.09
C ARG A 403 -15.47 -4.18 3.84
N CYS A 404 -15.63 -3.57 2.66
CA CYS A 404 -16.85 -2.84 2.31
C CYS A 404 -18.11 -3.70 2.47
N SER A 405 -18.04 -4.98 2.08
CA SER A 405 -19.16 -5.91 2.16
C SER A 405 -19.39 -6.52 3.56
N ALA A 406 -18.39 -6.47 4.45
CA ALA A 406 -18.41 -7.14 5.74
C ALA A 406 -19.41 -6.53 6.75
N ARG A 407 -19.69 -5.23 6.64
CA ARG A 407 -20.61 -4.52 7.54
C ARG A 407 -21.29 -3.36 6.82
N SER A 408 -22.62 -3.25 7.00
CA SER A 408 -23.42 -2.15 6.45
C SER A 408 -22.84 -0.79 6.85
N GLY A 409 -22.59 0.06 5.85
CA GLY A 409 -22.05 1.40 6.02
C GLY A 409 -20.53 1.46 6.23
N ASN A 410 -19.78 0.37 6.04
CA ASN A 410 -18.31 0.44 5.89
C ASN A 410 -17.92 1.29 4.68
N CYS A 411 -18.70 1.10 3.63
CA CYS A 411 -18.80 1.83 2.38
C CYS A 411 -20.32 2.00 2.12
#